data_AF-Q6AGU9-F1
#
_entry.id   AF-Q6AGU9-F1
#
_cell.length_a   1.000
_cell.length_b   1.000
_cell.length_c   1.000
_cell.angle_alpha   90.00
_cell.angle_beta   90.00
_cell.angle_gamma   90.00
#
_symmetry.space_group_name_H-M   'P 1'
#
loop_
_entity.id
_entity.type
_entity.pdbx_description
1 polymer ?
#
loop_
_entity_poly.entity_id
_entity_poly.type
_entity_poly.pdbx_seq_one_letter_code
_entity_poly.pdbx_strand_id
1 'polypeptide(L)'
;MSDPITPEVPTQQPVEAPAEVTPDPNPEAPKPTETVDFWKQKAREQENRAKSNAEAARRLQEIEESQKSEAQKQADATAKAIRDAEEAKAETLRYKVAATHKVGEDFFELLGSGDEETLTRRAQRLSTLLEAQQENEQLKAQIAALQAGKPIPTPSRPVATLKPGATPQDAQTEGDLIYSSLFGE
;
A
#
# COMPACT_ATOMS: atom_id res chain seq x y z
N MET A 1 62.43 21.43 18.72
CA MET A 1 63.68 20.94 19.32
C MET A 1 64.64 20.71 18.18
N SER A 2 65.47 21.73 17.91
CA SER A 2 66.52 21.69 16.89
C SER A 2 67.86 21.35 17.56
N ASP A 3 68.68 20.62 16.79
CA ASP A 3 70.14 20.49 16.86
C ASP A 3 70.77 19.70 18.03
N PRO A 4 72.04 19.27 17.92
CA PRO A 4 72.72 18.53 16.83
C PRO A 4 73.60 17.39 17.43
N ILE A 5 74.30 16.56 16.63
CA ILE A 5 75.65 16.05 16.98
C ILE A 5 76.45 15.76 15.71
N THR A 6 77.62 16.38 15.72
CA THR A 6 78.77 16.49 14.81
C THR A 6 79.50 15.15 14.56
N PRO A 7 80.21 15.00 13.42
CA PRO A 7 80.94 13.79 13.03
C PRO A 7 82.32 13.66 13.70
N GLU A 8 82.85 12.44 13.79
CA GLU A 8 84.25 12.20 14.13
C GLU A 8 84.81 10.97 13.37
N VAL A 9 85.88 11.22 12.61
CA VAL A 9 86.75 10.24 11.91
C VAL A 9 88.14 10.45 12.52
N PRO A 10 88.93 9.41 12.84
CA PRO A 10 90.18 9.19 12.08
C PRO A 10 90.58 7.70 11.96
N THR A 11 90.86 7.20 10.75
CA THR A 11 92.21 7.08 10.11
C THR A 11 93.10 5.96 10.67
N GLN A 12 93.34 4.92 9.85
CA GLN A 12 94.68 4.48 9.39
C GLN A 12 94.63 3.20 8.51
N GLN A 13 95.16 3.31 7.28
CA GLN A 13 95.72 2.23 6.40
C GLN A 13 97.11 1.80 6.95
N PRO A 14 97.94 0.87 6.36
CA PRO A 14 97.90 0.17 5.05
C PRO A 14 98.39 -1.32 5.06
N VAL A 15 98.24 -2.08 3.94
CA VAL A 15 99.33 -2.81 3.21
C VAL A 15 98.83 -3.65 2.01
N GLU A 16 99.71 -3.79 1.02
CA GLU A 16 99.62 -4.39 -0.33
C GLU A 16 99.37 -5.92 -0.38
N ALA A 17 98.72 -6.41 -1.45
CA ALA A 17 99.32 -7.19 -2.56
C ALA A 17 98.25 -7.90 -3.44
N PRO A 18 98.51 -8.17 -4.73
CA PRO A 18 97.50 -8.38 -5.76
C PRO A 18 97.22 -9.87 -6.04
N ALA A 19 95.97 -10.23 -6.31
CA ALA A 19 95.64 -11.54 -6.89
C ALA A 19 94.39 -11.50 -7.78
N GLU A 20 94.65 -11.62 -9.08
CA GLU A 20 93.94 -12.49 -10.02
C GLU A 20 92.51 -12.11 -10.46
N VAL A 21 92.47 -11.37 -11.57
CA VAL A 21 91.32 -11.32 -12.48
C VAL A 21 91.20 -12.68 -13.17
N THR A 22 90.22 -13.48 -12.77
CA THR A 22 89.69 -14.57 -13.62
C THR A 22 88.42 -14.06 -14.30
N PRO A 23 88.36 -13.98 -15.64
CA PRO A 23 87.11 -13.75 -16.33
C PRO A 23 86.39 -15.08 -16.48
N ASP A 24 85.22 -15.20 -15.86
CA ASP A 24 84.29 -16.32 -16.09
C ASP A 24 83.34 -15.91 -17.24
N PRO A 25 83.34 -16.57 -18.41
CA PRO A 25 82.38 -16.28 -19.46
C PRO A 25 81.21 -17.27 -19.32
N ASN A 26 80.24 -16.96 -18.47
CA ASN A 26 78.95 -17.65 -18.51
C ASN A 26 77.89 -16.69 -19.07
N PRO A 27 77.29 -16.96 -20.25
CA PRO A 27 76.18 -16.16 -20.74
C PRO A 27 74.97 -16.46 -19.86
N GLU A 28 74.63 -15.53 -18.98
CA GLU A 28 73.42 -15.54 -18.17
C GLU A 28 72.21 -15.67 -19.11
N ALA A 29 71.50 -16.80 -19.03
CA ALA A 29 70.29 -17.02 -19.80
C ALA A 29 69.29 -15.90 -19.49
N PRO A 30 68.71 -15.24 -20.51
CA PRO A 30 67.84 -14.08 -20.29
C PRO A 30 66.65 -14.48 -19.43
N LYS A 31 66.24 -13.59 -18.52
CA LYS A 31 65.08 -13.81 -17.66
C LYS A 31 63.86 -14.10 -18.54
N PRO A 32 62.94 -15.03 -18.16
CA PRO A 32 61.84 -15.46 -19.01
C PRO A 32 60.92 -14.31 -19.50
N THR A 33 60.96 -13.16 -18.82
CA THR A 33 60.26 -11.92 -19.19
C THR A 33 60.88 -11.13 -20.36
N GLU A 34 62.07 -11.48 -20.83
CA GLU A 34 62.78 -10.74 -21.89
C GLU A 34 62.66 -11.41 -23.27
N THR A 35 62.05 -12.59 -23.35
CA THR A 35 61.87 -13.28 -24.63
C THR A 35 60.66 -12.75 -25.39
N VAL A 36 60.79 -12.59 -26.70
CA VAL A 36 59.71 -12.14 -27.60
C VAL A 36 58.49 -13.07 -27.51
N ASP A 37 58.71 -14.36 -27.29
CA ASP A 37 57.64 -15.36 -27.19
C ASP A 37 56.83 -15.21 -25.90
N PHE A 38 57.45 -14.81 -24.78
CA PHE A 38 56.73 -14.47 -23.55
C PHE A 38 55.76 -13.31 -23.77
N TRP A 39 56.20 -12.24 -24.45
CA TRP A 39 55.34 -11.09 -24.75
C TRP A 39 54.21 -11.44 -25.72
N LYS A 40 54.47 -12.29 -26.73
CA LYS A 40 53.41 -12.79 -27.62
C LYS A 40 52.38 -13.63 -26.87
N GLN A 41 52.83 -14.51 -25.97
CA GLN A 41 51.93 -15.33 -25.16
C GLN A 41 51.09 -14.45 -24.21
N LYS A 42 51.71 -13.46 -23.58
CA LYS A 42 51.01 -12.48 -22.74
C LYS A 42 50.01 -11.64 -23.52
N ALA A 43 50.36 -11.22 -24.74
CA ALA A 43 49.45 -10.49 -25.61
C ALA A 43 48.21 -11.33 -25.94
N ARG A 44 48.38 -12.61 -26.28
CA ARG A 44 47.27 -13.55 -26.52
C ARG A 44 46.42 -13.79 -25.27
N GLU A 45 47.04 -13.91 -24.10
CA GLU A 45 46.32 -14.07 -22.83
C GLU A 45 45.46 -12.83 -22.51
N GLN A 46 46.01 -11.63 -22.72
CA GLN A 46 45.28 -10.38 -22.51
C GLN A 46 44.19 -10.17 -23.56
N GLU A 47 44.43 -10.55 -24.81
CA GLU A 47 43.41 -10.55 -25.86
C GLU A 47 42.24 -11.47 -25.48
N ASN A 48 42.54 -12.69 -25.02
CA ASN A 48 41.51 -13.63 -24.57
C ASN A 48 40.75 -13.12 -23.34
N ARG A 49 41.44 -12.52 -22.37
CA ARG A 49 40.79 -11.86 -21.21
C ARG A 49 39.90 -10.71 -21.66
N ALA A 50 40.36 -9.87 -22.58
CA ALA A 50 39.59 -8.74 -23.09
C ALA A 50 38.30 -9.22 -23.80
N LYS A 51 38.40 -10.28 -24.60
CA LYS A 51 37.23 -10.90 -25.25
C LYS A 51 36.24 -11.46 -24.23
N SER A 52 36.72 -12.22 -23.25
CA SER A 52 35.89 -12.78 -22.17
C SER A 52 35.20 -11.67 -21.34
N ASN A 53 35.93 -10.61 -21.01
CA ASN A 53 35.37 -9.47 -20.28
C ASN A 53 34.33 -8.72 -21.12
N ALA A 54 34.54 -8.57 -22.42
CA ALA A 54 33.58 -7.95 -23.32
C ALA A 54 32.29 -8.78 -23.43
N GLU A 55 32.39 -10.11 -23.49
CA GLU A 55 31.23 -11.01 -23.48
C GLU A 55 30.48 -10.96 -22.14
N ALA A 56 31.20 -10.97 -21.02
CA ALA A 56 30.61 -10.83 -19.70
C ALA A 56 29.89 -9.48 -19.54
N ALA A 57 30.48 -8.39 -20.01
CA ALA A 57 29.87 -7.06 -19.98
C ALA A 57 28.58 -7.00 -20.82
N ARG A 58 28.59 -7.62 -22.03
CA ARG A 58 27.38 -7.72 -22.86
C ARG A 58 26.26 -8.48 -22.17
N ARG A 59 26.56 -9.64 -21.57
CA ARG A 59 25.56 -10.43 -20.82
C ARG A 59 25.03 -9.67 -19.61
N LEU A 60 25.89 -8.92 -18.92
CA LEU A 60 25.47 -8.07 -17.80
C LEU A 60 24.49 -6.98 -18.26
N GLN A 61 24.81 -6.30 -19.37
CA GLN A 61 23.94 -5.29 -19.94
C GLN A 61 22.57 -5.87 -20.36
N GLU A 62 22.57 -7.02 -21.02
CA GLU A 62 21.33 -7.70 -21.44
C GLU A 62 20.44 -8.08 -20.25
N ILE A 63 21.04 -8.61 -19.17
CA ILE A 63 20.32 -8.95 -17.95
C ILE A 63 19.81 -7.70 -17.23
N GLU A 64 20.61 -6.64 -17.16
CA GLU A 64 20.17 -5.39 -16.53
C GLU A 64 19.02 -4.75 -17.32
N GLU A 65 19.08 -4.79 -18.64
CA GLU A 65 18.03 -4.26 -19.51
C GLU A 65 16.76 -5.09 -19.41
N SER A 66 16.87 -6.43 -19.39
CA SER A 66 15.73 -7.32 -19.18
C SER A 66 15.12 -7.12 -17.79
N GLN A 67 15.93 -7.02 -16.73
CA GLN A 67 15.45 -6.78 -15.37
C GLN A 67 14.81 -5.41 -15.22
N LYS A 68 15.38 -4.36 -15.81
CA LYS A 68 14.76 -3.02 -15.80
C LYS A 68 13.40 -3.06 -16.51
N SER A 69 13.31 -3.75 -17.64
CA SER A 69 12.05 -3.92 -18.38
C SER A 69 11.01 -4.71 -17.56
N GLU A 70 11.42 -5.82 -16.95
CA GLU A 70 10.54 -6.64 -16.11
C GLU A 70 10.12 -5.90 -14.83
N ALA A 71 11.04 -5.21 -14.17
CA ALA A 71 10.75 -4.40 -12.99
C ALA A 71 9.79 -3.26 -13.32
N GLN A 72 9.96 -2.58 -14.46
CA GLN A 72 9.02 -1.55 -14.91
C GLN A 72 7.63 -2.15 -15.16
N LYS A 73 7.55 -3.29 -15.85
CA LYS A 73 6.28 -3.99 -16.09
C LYS A 73 5.60 -4.43 -14.80
N GLN A 74 6.37 -4.91 -13.82
CA GLN A 74 5.86 -5.28 -12.50
C GLN A 74 5.41 -4.03 -11.70
N ALA A 75 6.16 -2.93 -11.77
CA ALA A 75 5.77 -1.67 -11.14
C ALA A 75 4.47 -1.12 -11.74
N ASP A 76 4.31 -1.17 -13.06
CA ASP A 76 3.08 -0.74 -13.74
C ASP A 76 1.90 -1.66 -13.39
N ALA A 77 2.13 -2.98 -13.32
CA ALA A 77 1.10 -3.94 -12.91
C ALA A 77 0.66 -3.74 -11.45
N THR A 78 1.61 -3.50 -10.53
CA THR A 78 1.29 -3.23 -9.12
C THR A 78 0.60 -1.88 -8.96
N ALA A 79 1.06 -0.83 -9.65
CA ALA A 79 0.41 0.48 -9.65
C ALA A 79 -1.03 0.39 -10.18
N LYS A 80 -1.28 -0.40 -11.24
CA LYS A 80 -2.63 -0.65 -11.73
C LYS A 80 -3.48 -1.39 -10.69
N ALA A 81 -2.96 -2.48 -10.12
CA ALA A 81 -3.68 -3.25 -9.12
C ALA A 81 -4.03 -2.42 -7.87
N ILE A 82 -3.14 -1.51 -7.46
CA ILE A 82 -3.40 -0.59 -6.34
C ILE A 82 -4.53 0.37 -6.69
N ARG A 83 -4.50 0.98 -7.89
CA ARG A 83 -5.58 1.87 -8.35
C ARG A 83 -6.93 1.16 -8.39
N ASP A 84 -6.97 -0.03 -8.98
CA ASP A 84 -8.20 -0.83 -9.07
C ASP A 84 -8.72 -1.19 -7.66
N ALA A 85 -7.83 -1.51 -6.72
CA ALA A 85 -8.19 -1.78 -5.33
C ALA A 85 -8.66 -0.54 -4.57
N GLU A 86 -8.06 0.63 -4.82
CA GLU A 86 -8.48 1.91 -4.22
C GLU A 86 -9.86 2.34 -4.74
N GLU A 87 -10.11 2.17 -6.04
CA GLU A 87 -11.40 2.46 -6.66
C GLU A 87 -12.50 1.56 -6.08
N ALA A 88 -12.27 0.24 -6.01
CA ALA A 88 -13.23 -0.69 -5.41
C ALA A 88 -13.53 -0.38 -3.93
N LYS A 89 -12.50 0.05 -3.16
CA LYS A 89 -12.69 0.50 -1.77
C LYS A 89 -13.53 1.77 -1.69
N ALA A 90 -13.27 2.74 -2.57
CA ALA A 90 -14.01 4.00 -2.63
C ALA A 90 -15.47 3.75 -3.02
N GLU A 91 -15.75 2.88 -3.97
CA GLU A 91 -17.11 2.46 -4.33
C GLU A 91 -17.81 1.79 -3.14
N THR A 92 -17.15 0.83 -2.50
CA THR A 92 -17.70 0.14 -1.32
C THR A 92 -18.05 1.12 -0.21
N LEU A 93 -17.21 2.13 0.02
CA LEU A 93 -17.49 3.20 0.98
C LEU A 93 -18.74 3.99 0.60
N ARG A 94 -18.88 4.38 -0.67
CA ARG A 94 -20.08 5.07 -1.17
C ARG A 94 -21.34 4.23 -0.98
N TYR A 95 -21.30 2.94 -1.31
CA TYR A 95 -22.44 2.03 -1.11
C TYR A 95 -22.83 1.90 0.36
N LYS A 96 -21.85 1.78 1.27
CA LYS A 96 -22.12 1.74 2.71
C LYS A 96 -22.81 3.01 3.19
N VAL A 97 -22.31 4.17 2.78
CA VAL A 97 -22.87 5.47 3.14
C VAL A 97 -24.29 5.62 2.57
N ALA A 98 -24.49 5.29 1.30
CA ALA A 98 -25.80 5.34 0.64
C ALA A 98 -26.83 4.48 1.38
N ALA A 99 -26.48 3.23 1.69
CA ALA A 99 -27.35 2.31 2.42
C ALA A 99 -27.68 2.81 3.83
N THR A 100 -26.70 3.37 4.54
CA THR A 100 -26.88 3.91 5.90
C THR A 100 -27.86 5.07 5.92
N HIS A 101 -27.84 5.92 4.89
CA HIS A 101 -28.69 7.11 4.77
C HIS A 101 -29.92 6.89 3.89
N LYS A 102 -30.23 5.65 3.52
CA LYS A 102 -31.40 5.29 2.67
C LYS A 102 -31.44 6.08 1.35
N VAL A 103 -30.27 6.38 0.78
CA VAL A 103 -30.16 6.98 -0.54
C VAL A 103 -30.42 5.88 -1.57
N GLY A 104 -31.50 6.02 -2.32
CA GLY A 104 -31.87 5.07 -3.38
C GLY A 104 -30.91 5.09 -4.57
N GLU A 105 -30.99 4.07 -5.43
CA GLU A 105 -30.16 3.91 -6.63
C GLU A 105 -30.24 5.13 -7.56
N ASP A 106 -31.43 5.70 -7.74
CA ASP A 106 -31.68 6.90 -8.55
C ASP A 106 -30.87 8.13 -8.11
N PHE A 107 -30.45 8.17 -6.85
CA PHE A 107 -29.72 9.28 -6.24
C PHE A 107 -28.29 8.91 -5.86
N PHE A 108 -27.85 7.68 -6.14
CA PHE A 108 -26.52 7.18 -5.75
C PHE A 108 -25.41 8.01 -6.41
N GLU A 109 -25.56 8.33 -7.68
CA GLU A 109 -24.62 9.15 -8.45
C GLU A 109 -24.38 10.55 -7.83
N LEU A 110 -25.38 11.11 -7.12
CA LEU A 110 -25.28 12.43 -6.50
C LEU A 110 -24.34 12.44 -5.28
N LEU A 111 -23.98 11.28 -4.73
CA LEU A 111 -22.97 11.19 -3.66
C LEU A 111 -21.58 11.61 -4.17
N GLY A 112 -21.30 11.34 -5.45
CA GLY A 112 -20.02 11.66 -6.09
C GLY A 112 -18.83 10.95 -5.44
N SER A 113 -17.63 11.52 -5.60
CA SER A 113 -16.40 11.05 -4.96
C SER A 113 -16.00 11.91 -3.76
N GLY A 114 -15.19 11.35 -2.86
CA GLY A 114 -14.63 12.05 -1.71
C GLY A 114 -14.40 11.13 -0.52
N ASP A 115 -13.94 11.73 0.57
CA ASP A 115 -13.71 11.05 1.85
C ASP A 115 -15.04 10.70 2.54
N GLU A 116 -14.97 9.76 3.48
CA GLU A 116 -16.12 9.27 4.24
C GLU A 116 -16.98 10.38 4.84
N GLU A 117 -16.35 11.40 5.43
CA GLU A 117 -17.06 12.54 6.03
C GLU A 117 -17.86 13.32 4.97
N THR A 118 -17.25 13.56 3.81
CA THR A 118 -17.90 14.32 2.73
C THR A 118 -19.06 13.54 2.12
N LEU A 119 -18.89 12.24 1.92
CA LEU A 119 -19.94 11.34 1.44
C LEU A 119 -21.09 11.30 2.45
N THR A 120 -20.79 11.13 3.74
CA THR A 120 -21.78 11.10 4.82
C THR A 120 -22.59 12.38 4.87
N ARG A 121 -21.94 13.54 4.82
CA ARG A 121 -22.62 14.85 4.84
C ARG A 121 -23.54 15.05 3.63
N ARG A 122 -23.10 14.64 2.44
CA ARG A 122 -23.94 14.67 1.23
C ARG A 122 -25.11 13.71 1.34
N ALA A 123 -24.88 12.49 1.83
CA ALA A 123 -25.90 11.48 2.03
C ALA A 123 -26.99 11.94 3.01
N GLN A 124 -26.61 12.54 4.13
CA GLN A 124 -27.54 13.14 5.10
C GLN A 124 -28.38 14.25 4.45
N ARG A 125 -27.75 15.12 3.67
CA ARG A 125 -28.48 16.18 2.96
C ARG A 125 -29.49 15.60 1.98
N LEU A 126 -29.11 14.56 1.23
CA LEU A 126 -30.01 13.88 0.31
C LEU A 126 -31.16 13.18 1.05
N SER A 127 -30.88 12.48 2.15
CA SER A 127 -31.90 11.78 2.92
C SER A 127 -32.96 12.75 3.46
N THR A 128 -32.55 13.88 4.03
CA THR A 128 -33.48 14.92 4.51
C THR A 128 -34.35 15.49 3.39
N LEU A 129 -33.78 15.69 2.19
CA LEU A 129 -34.55 16.18 1.04
C LEU A 129 -35.55 15.15 0.53
N LEU A 130 -35.17 13.86 0.52
CA LEU A 130 -36.04 12.76 0.09
C LEU A 130 -37.20 12.56 1.08
N GLU A 131 -36.93 12.59 2.38
CA GLU A 131 -37.95 12.52 3.42
C GLU A 131 -38.96 13.66 3.28
N ALA A 132 -38.48 14.91 3.14
CA ALA A 132 -39.37 16.06 2.93
C ALA A 132 -40.19 15.95 1.63
N GLN A 133 -39.62 15.40 0.57
CA GLN A 133 -40.33 15.20 -0.70
C GLN A 133 -41.43 14.13 -0.56
N GLN A 134 -41.14 13.01 0.12
CA GLN A 134 -42.13 11.96 0.40
C GLN A 134 -43.28 12.48 1.26
N GLU A 135 -42.99 13.26 2.30
CA GLU A 135 -44.01 13.87 3.14
C GLU A 135 -44.93 14.81 2.33
N ASN A 136 -44.36 15.65 1.47
CA ASN A 136 -45.14 16.53 0.60
C ASN A 136 -46.03 15.75 -0.36
N GLU A 137 -45.55 14.64 -0.93
CA GLU A 137 -46.35 13.79 -1.79
C GLU A 137 -47.47 13.09 -1.03
N GLN A 138 -47.20 12.59 0.19
CA GLN A 138 -48.21 12.00 1.05
C GLN A 138 -49.29 13.02 1.44
N LEU A 139 -48.90 14.23 1.81
CA LEU A 139 -49.83 15.32 2.11
C LEU A 139 -50.66 15.69 0.89
N LYS A 140 -50.04 15.83 -0.29
CA LYS A 140 -50.74 16.09 -1.55
C LYS A 140 -51.72 14.97 -1.89
N ALA A 141 -51.33 13.71 -1.71
CA ALA A 141 -52.21 12.56 -1.92
C ALA A 141 -53.38 12.54 -0.94
N GLN A 142 -53.15 12.89 0.34
CA GLN A 142 -54.20 12.98 1.35
C GLN A 142 -55.20 14.10 1.04
N ILE A 143 -54.73 15.27 0.62
CA ILE A 143 -55.58 16.39 0.18
C ILE A 143 -56.41 15.96 -1.05
N ALA A 144 -55.79 15.32 -2.03
CA ALA A 144 -56.51 14.82 -3.20
C ALA A 144 -57.57 13.77 -2.83
N ALA A 145 -57.28 12.87 -1.89
CA ALA A 145 -58.23 11.87 -1.40
C ALA A 145 -59.44 12.51 -0.69
N LEU A 146 -59.19 13.54 0.14
CA LEU A 146 -60.23 14.34 0.79
C LEU A 146 -61.12 15.05 -0.22
N GLN A 147 -60.53 15.67 -1.24
CA GLN A 147 -61.27 16.33 -2.32
C GLN A 147 -62.11 15.35 -3.16
N ALA A 148 -61.63 14.11 -3.33
CA ALA A 148 -62.34 13.04 -4.02
C ALA A 148 -63.46 12.39 -3.17
N GLY A 149 -63.74 12.88 -1.95
CA GLY A 149 -64.79 12.36 -1.07
C GLY A 149 -64.51 10.96 -0.52
N LYS A 150 -63.25 10.49 -0.59
CA LYS A 150 -62.84 9.17 -0.12
C LYS A 150 -62.48 9.27 1.38
N PRO A 151 -62.92 8.32 2.23
CA PRO A 151 -62.62 8.39 3.65
C PRO A 151 -61.10 8.36 3.88
N ILE A 152 -60.62 9.25 4.74
CA ILE A 152 -59.21 9.28 5.19
C ILE A 152 -58.87 7.88 5.71
N PRO A 153 -57.75 7.26 5.30
CA PRO A 153 -57.28 6.04 5.93
C PRO A 153 -56.97 6.36 7.39
N THR A 154 -57.91 6.07 8.28
CA THR A 154 -57.67 6.09 9.71
C THR A 154 -56.72 4.93 10.02
N PRO A 155 -55.71 5.12 10.90
CA PRO A 155 -54.92 4.00 11.38
C PRO A 155 -55.92 3.01 12.00
N SER A 156 -56.03 1.83 11.41
CA SER A 156 -56.94 0.79 11.89
C SER A 156 -56.60 0.53 13.34
N ARG A 157 -57.46 0.99 14.24
CA ARG A 157 -57.40 0.64 15.66
C ARG A 157 -57.39 -0.89 15.70
N PRO A 158 -56.40 -1.53 16.36
CA PRO A 158 -56.32 -2.98 16.37
C PRO A 158 -57.64 -3.53 16.90
N VAL A 159 -58.42 -4.15 16.01
CA VAL A 159 -59.63 -4.85 16.41
C VAL A 159 -59.11 -6.11 17.07
N ALA A 160 -59.18 -6.16 18.41
CA ALA A 160 -58.88 -7.35 19.15
C ALA A 160 -59.76 -8.47 18.59
N THR A 161 -59.16 -9.37 17.82
CA THR A 161 -59.80 -10.60 17.38
C THR A 161 -59.83 -11.51 18.59
N LEU A 162 -60.79 -11.28 19.50
CA LEU A 162 -61.07 -12.20 20.57
C LEU A 162 -61.46 -13.53 19.93
N LYS A 163 -60.64 -14.55 20.15
CA LYS A 163 -61.03 -15.95 19.88
C LYS A 163 -62.32 -16.22 20.68
N PRO A 164 -63.37 -16.79 20.07
CA PRO A 164 -64.57 -17.18 20.79
C PRO A 164 -64.19 -18.09 21.97
N GLY A 165 -64.38 -17.63 23.20
CA GLY A 165 -64.05 -18.38 24.42
C GLY A 165 -62.85 -17.89 25.24
N ALA A 166 -62.15 -16.82 24.84
CA ALA A 166 -61.16 -16.19 25.71
C ALA A 166 -61.84 -15.26 26.72
N THR A 167 -61.88 -15.65 28.01
CA THR A 167 -62.13 -14.72 29.11
C THR A 167 -60.99 -13.70 29.18
N PRO A 168 -61.26 -12.40 29.40
CA PRO A 168 -60.19 -11.43 29.61
C PRO A 168 -59.45 -11.78 30.91
N GLN A 169 -58.24 -12.32 30.80
CA GLN A 169 -57.25 -12.17 31.86
C GLN A 169 -56.83 -10.68 31.85
N ASP A 170 -56.76 -10.11 33.05
CA ASP A 170 -56.34 -8.73 33.35
C ASP A 170 -57.38 -7.63 33.12
N ALA A 171 -58.45 -7.70 33.90
CA ALA A 171 -58.94 -6.51 34.58
C ALA A 171 -58.33 -6.47 35.99
N GLN A 172 -57.05 -6.13 36.11
CA GLN A 172 -56.56 -5.60 37.39
C GLN A 172 -57.20 -4.23 37.60
N THR A 173 -58.40 -4.23 38.17
CA THR A 173 -59.01 -3.03 38.71
C THR A 173 -58.14 -2.52 39.86
N GLU A 174 -57.77 -1.24 39.79
CA GLU A 174 -56.89 -0.51 40.72
C GLU A 174 -57.29 -0.60 42.21
N GLY A 175 -58.44 -1.21 42.54
CA GLY A 175 -58.86 -1.50 43.91
C GLY A 175 -58.09 -2.63 44.62
N ASP A 176 -57.44 -3.53 43.87
CA ASP A 176 -56.78 -4.71 44.47
C ASP A 176 -55.34 -4.41 44.96
N LEU A 177 -54.70 -3.37 44.41
CA LEU A 177 -53.39 -2.92 44.86
C LEU A 177 -53.45 -2.25 46.23
N ILE A 178 -54.56 -1.58 46.56
CA ILE A 178 -54.74 -0.89 47.85
C ILE A 178 -54.99 -1.90 48.99
N TYR A 179 -55.60 -3.05 48.70
CA TYR A 179 -55.88 -4.06 49.73
C TYR A 179 -54.65 -4.90 50.11
N SER A 180 -53.73 -5.15 49.16
CA SER A 180 -52.47 -5.85 49.47
C SER A 180 -51.47 -4.99 50.23
N SER A 181 -51.49 -3.65 50.07
CA SER A 181 -50.58 -2.76 50.79
C SER A 181 -51.02 -2.43 52.22
N LEU A 182 -52.28 -2.70 52.58
CA LEU A 182 -52.82 -2.35 53.90
C LEU A 182 -52.97 -3.55 54.86
N PHE A 183 -53.01 -4.79 54.35
CA PHE A 183 -53.29 -5.99 55.17
C PHE A 183 -52.49 -7.26 54.83
N GLY A 184 -51.35 -7.17 54.13
CA GLY A 184 -50.49 -8.32 53.88
C GLY A 184 -49.38 -8.48 54.93
N GLU A 185 -49.50 -9.49 55.80
CA GLU A 185 -48.39 -10.14 56.53
C GLU A 185 -47.46 -10.92 55.60
#